data_AF-A0A2H3H374-F1
#
_entry.id   AF-A0A2H3H374-F1
#
_cell.length_a   1.000
_cell.length_b   1.000
_cell.length_c   1.000
_cell.angle_alpha   90.00
_cell.angle_beta   90.00
_cell.angle_gamma   90.00
#
_symmetry.space_group_name_H-M   'P 1'
#
loop_
_entity.id
_entity.type
_entity.pdbx_description
1 polymer ?
#
loop_
_entity_poly.entity_id
_entity_poly.type
_entity_poly.pdbx_seq_one_letter_code
_entity_poly.pdbx_strand_id
1 'polypeptide(L)'
;MNNLHRRLDDLSPAVRELMKLGGTPGLSLSVATKNQPVYHANYGFRDLQNRLPVTEETIFPVCSLAKGLSAAAMGILVDEGIASWEMHVKDATPSFHPNNSDLHNNTTLADLYSHRSGMSSCGNLVGGCEGNILIGKDDCMRVVNHQILVPEKLGSFAYNSTAYDACDEAFKSLSGASLEDFLQQKVFNELDLQRTFMKPPPTDKDNVTKSYNTLDDGTPWCIPGPKLGEDGIGCGSGGLRSCAADLIKLYTCFVQSFNHECQTGQSSTPGSPLKQVSRLMSAHVPMLATEREGVSYGLGWARVQLPNTLGHIGLNGRLMPQGMPVIGKGVADELILYHQGTLPGALAVVILIPRTESVVLVMSNSLSLTDVPDWVSQMVLEEITDVPIKDRTDFIAYAKTSIAINLGWYDRIAQGLVQGQSHATKPHKPLEAYVGEYVDESRVFSVMVTVKKGVLFWAFQGLDSERYKLTHYDGDTFTWLQPRNGLSRRGRWVLGNDNDPSFWKIEFGGFDEHGSVNTVLWRHDPSLDPVVYSR
;
A
#
# COMPACT_ATOMS: atom_id res chain seq x y z
N MET A 1 -26.84 22.33 -15.22
CA MET A 1 -25.50 22.55 -14.65
C MET A 1 -25.62 22.82 -13.16
N ASN A 2 -25.48 21.89 -12.21
CA ASN A 2 -25.68 20.43 -12.16
C ASN A 2 -25.95 20.16 -10.65
N ASN A 3 -27.09 19.58 -10.29
CA ASN A 3 -27.48 19.33 -8.89
C ASN A 3 -26.33 18.65 -8.12
N LEU A 4 -25.65 17.69 -8.76
CA LEU A 4 -24.51 16.98 -8.17
C LEU A 4 -23.34 17.91 -7.78
N HIS A 5 -22.84 18.78 -8.68
CA HIS A 5 -21.68 19.65 -8.36
C HIS A 5 -21.98 20.55 -7.15
N ARG A 6 -23.20 21.10 -7.07
CA ARG A 6 -23.62 21.89 -5.91
C ARG A 6 -23.62 21.06 -4.62
N ARG A 7 -24.14 19.83 -4.66
CA ARG A 7 -24.08 18.92 -3.50
C ARG A 7 -22.64 18.59 -3.10
N LEU A 8 -21.75 18.42 -4.08
CA LEU A 8 -20.32 18.19 -3.82
C LEU A 8 -19.63 19.43 -3.25
N ASP A 9 -20.00 20.63 -3.67
CA ASP A 9 -19.54 21.88 -3.07
C ASP A 9 -19.99 21.98 -1.61
N ASP A 10 -21.23 21.57 -1.30
CA ASP A 10 -21.80 21.57 0.05
C ASP A 10 -21.04 20.63 1.01
N LEU A 11 -20.24 19.67 0.50
CA LEU A 11 -19.36 18.81 1.32
C LEU A 11 -18.08 19.53 1.79
N SER A 12 -17.73 20.70 1.24
CA SER A 12 -16.47 21.40 1.50
C SER A 12 -16.15 21.58 3.01
N PRO A 13 -17.11 21.96 3.88
CA PRO A 13 -16.85 22.08 5.31
C PRO A 13 -16.45 20.75 5.97
N ALA A 14 -17.10 19.64 5.60
CA ALA A 14 -16.80 18.31 6.13
C ALA A 14 -15.42 17.81 5.65
N VAL A 15 -15.07 18.06 4.38
CA VAL A 15 -13.74 17.75 3.83
C VAL A 15 -12.66 18.49 4.63
N ARG A 16 -12.84 19.79 4.89
CA ARG A 16 -11.88 20.60 5.66
C ARG A 16 -11.75 20.13 7.11
N GLU A 17 -12.84 19.70 7.75
CA GLU A 17 -12.79 19.15 9.11
C GLU A 17 -12.05 17.80 9.13
N LEU A 18 -12.30 16.91 8.16
CA LEU A 18 -11.54 15.65 8.03
C LEU A 18 -10.04 15.91 7.85
N MET A 19 -9.67 16.85 6.98
CA MET A 19 -8.26 17.24 6.79
C MET A 19 -7.65 17.79 8.08
N LYS A 20 -8.38 18.63 8.81
CA LYS A 20 -7.93 19.20 10.09
C LYS A 20 -7.72 18.11 11.14
N LEU A 21 -8.68 17.18 11.29
CA LEU A 21 -8.58 16.05 12.22
C LEU A 21 -7.41 15.12 11.87
N GLY A 22 -7.21 14.87 10.58
CA GLY A 22 -6.13 14.00 10.08
C GLY A 22 -4.75 14.63 10.10
N GLY A 23 -4.65 15.96 10.18
CA GLY A 23 -3.39 16.71 9.99
C GLY A 23 -2.94 16.80 8.52
N THR A 24 -3.87 16.70 7.57
CA THR A 24 -3.60 16.61 6.12
C THR A 24 -3.32 17.99 5.51
N PRO A 25 -2.12 18.27 4.98
CA PRO A 25 -1.78 19.58 4.43
C PRO A 25 -2.43 19.91 3.10
N GLY A 26 -2.55 18.93 2.21
CA GLY A 26 -3.04 19.10 0.84
C GLY A 26 -3.86 17.90 0.37
N LEU A 27 -4.97 18.18 -0.32
CA LEU A 27 -5.88 17.17 -0.84
C LEU A 27 -6.46 17.62 -2.19
N SER A 28 -6.51 16.70 -3.15
CA SER A 28 -7.20 16.86 -4.44
C SER A 28 -8.39 15.91 -4.49
N LEU A 29 -9.60 16.44 -4.73
CA LEU A 29 -10.82 15.69 -4.99
C LEU A 29 -11.24 15.94 -6.44
N SER A 30 -11.54 14.88 -7.19
CA SER A 30 -12.09 14.98 -8.54
C SER A 30 -13.18 13.95 -8.77
N VAL A 31 -14.25 14.37 -9.45
CA VAL A 31 -15.38 13.50 -9.79
C VAL A 31 -15.69 13.67 -11.27
N ALA A 32 -15.68 12.56 -12.01
CA ALA A 32 -16.16 12.51 -13.38
C ALA A 32 -17.43 11.67 -13.44
N THR A 33 -18.40 12.11 -14.23
CA THR A 33 -19.64 11.38 -14.51
C THR A 33 -19.95 11.55 -15.99
N LYS A 34 -20.47 10.50 -16.63
CA LYS A 34 -20.81 10.51 -18.05
C LYS A 34 -21.57 11.78 -18.46
N ASN A 35 -21.10 12.41 -19.54
CA ASN A 35 -21.71 13.60 -20.14
C ASN A 35 -21.81 14.82 -19.20
N GLN A 36 -21.04 14.87 -18.12
CA GLN A 36 -20.92 16.04 -17.24
C GLN A 36 -19.48 16.58 -17.26
N PRO A 37 -19.29 17.90 -17.08
CA PRO A 37 -17.96 18.45 -16.83
C PRO A 37 -17.35 17.79 -15.59
N VAL A 38 -16.04 17.56 -15.60
CA VAL A 38 -15.34 17.03 -14.42
C VAL A 38 -15.43 18.06 -13.28
N TYR A 39 -15.81 17.61 -12.10
CA TYR A 39 -15.75 18.39 -10.88
C TYR A 39 -14.35 18.27 -10.27
N HIS A 40 -13.73 19.41 -9.94
CA HIS A 40 -12.45 19.46 -9.25
C HIS A 40 -12.57 20.34 -8.01
N ALA A 41 -12.08 19.85 -6.87
CA ALA A 41 -11.98 20.60 -5.64
C ALA A 41 -10.62 20.33 -4.99
N ASN A 42 -9.78 21.36 -4.94
CA ASN A 42 -8.43 21.28 -4.38
C ASN A 42 -8.35 22.04 -3.06
N TYR A 43 -7.70 21.44 -2.08
CA TYR A 43 -7.65 21.93 -0.72
C TYR A 43 -6.20 22.01 -0.22
N GLY A 44 -5.88 23.09 0.48
CA GLY A 44 -4.60 23.24 1.17
C GLY A 44 -3.41 23.38 0.23
N PHE A 45 -2.27 22.81 0.63
CA PHE A 45 -0.97 23.09 0.04
C PHE A 45 -0.20 21.83 -0.35
N ARG A 46 0.36 21.82 -1.56
CA ARG A 46 1.33 20.81 -2.02
C ARG A 46 2.70 21.00 -1.36
N ASP A 47 3.01 22.23 -0.95
CA ASP A 47 4.16 22.59 -0.14
C ASP A 47 3.71 23.55 0.96
N LEU A 48 3.60 23.02 2.18
CA LEU A 48 3.11 23.76 3.34
C LEU A 48 4.03 24.92 3.74
N GLN A 49 5.35 24.75 3.61
CA GLN A 49 6.34 25.76 4.00
C GLN A 49 6.27 26.97 3.06
N ASN A 50 6.18 26.71 1.76
CA ASN A 50 6.13 27.75 0.73
C ASN A 50 4.69 28.18 0.38
N ARG A 51 3.68 27.60 1.04
CA ARG A 51 2.24 27.84 0.78
C ARG A 51 1.85 27.69 -0.70
N LEU A 52 2.44 26.71 -1.38
CA LEU A 52 2.08 26.42 -2.77
C LEU A 52 0.79 25.59 -2.80
N PRO A 53 -0.27 26.02 -3.51
CA PRO A 53 -1.58 25.36 -3.43
C PRO A 53 -1.57 23.99 -4.11
N VAL A 54 -2.48 23.11 -3.70
CA VAL A 54 -2.82 21.93 -4.52
C VAL A 54 -3.63 22.40 -5.75
N THR A 55 -3.39 21.77 -6.89
CA THR A 55 -4.11 21.95 -8.15
C THR A 55 -4.40 20.58 -8.77
N GLU A 56 -5.28 20.52 -9.77
CA GLU A 56 -5.58 19.33 -10.56
C GLU A 56 -4.34 18.77 -11.29
N GLU A 57 -3.34 19.61 -11.54
CA GLU A 57 -2.05 19.25 -12.15
C GLU A 57 -0.95 18.87 -11.13
N THR A 58 -1.25 18.94 -9.83
CA THR A 58 -0.28 18.58 -8.79
C THR A 58 -0.02 17.09 -8.84
N ILE A 59 1.26 16.71 -8.96
CA ILE A 59 1.68 15.31 -8.97
C ILE A 59 1.77 14.79 -7.53
N PHE A 60 1.05 13.70 -7.26
CA PHE A 60 1.06 12.95 -6.00
C PHE A 60 1.64 11.55 -6.23
N PRO A 61 2.35 10.96 -5.24
CA PRO A 61 2.44 9.52 -5.14
C PRO A 61 1.03 8.95 -4.91
N VAL A 62 0.61 8.00 -5.73
CA VAL A 62 -0.70 7.34 -5.59
C VAL A 62 -0.60 5.87 -5.20
N CYS A 63 0.61 5.44 -4.82
CA CYS A 63 0.84 4.22 -4.07
C CYS A 63 0.24 3.01 -4.81
N SER A 64 -0.48 2.14 -4.09
CA SER A 64 -1.04 0.90 -4.64
C SER A 64 -2.13 1.04 -5.69
N LEU A 65 -2.51 2.26 -6.08
CA LEU A 65 -3.26 2.45 -7.33
C LEU A 65 -2.48 1.93 -8.56
N ALA A 66 -1.14 1.81 -8.47
CA ALA A 66 -0.28 1.18 -9.46
C ALA A 66 -0.70 -0.26 -9.82
N LYS A 67 -1.31 -1.00 -8.88
CA LYS A 67 -1.66 -2.41 -9.06
C LYS A 67 -2.67 -2.64 -10.17
N GLY A 68 -3.65 -1.74 -10.31
CA GLY A 68 -4.63 -1.80 -11.39
C GLY A 68 -4.00 -1.58 -12.77
N LEU A 69 -2.97 -0.73 -12.86
CA LEU A 69 -2.21 -0.50 -14.10
C LEU A 69 -1.25 -1.65 -14.43
N SER A 70 -0.57 -2.21 -13.43
CA SER A 70 0.27 -3.40 -13.60
C SER A 70 -0.57 -4.58 -14.15
N ALA A 71 -1.75 -4.81 -13.57
CA ALA A 71 -2.68 -5.82 -14.08
C ALA A 71 -3.19 -5.50 -15.49
N ALA A 72 -3.47 -4.24 -15.81
CA ALA A 72 -3.89 -3.82 -17.15
C ALA A 72 -2.80 -4.02 -18.21
N ALA A 73 -1.53 -3.79 -17.87
CA ALA A 73 -0.40 -4.09 -18.75
C ALA A 73 -0.33 -5.58 -19.08
N MET A 74 -0.43 -6.46 -18.06
CA MET A 74 -0.52 -7.90 -18.29
C MET A 74 -1.76 -8.29 -19.10
N GLY A 75 -2.90 -7.62 -18.87
CA GLY A 75 -4.13 -7.81 -19.64
C GLY A 75 -3.97 -7.56 -21.13
N ILE A 76 -3.10 -6.63 -21.54
CA ILE A 76 -2.76 -6.41 -22.94
C ILE A 76 -2.00 -7.62 -23.51
N LEU A 77 -1.01 -8.16 -22.79
CA LEU A 77 -0.29 -9.36 -23.23
C LEU A 77 -1.18 -10.60 -23.31
N VAL A 78 -2.15 -10.72 -22.39
CA VAL A 78 -3.16 -11.79 -22.43
C VAL A 78 -4.05 -11.66 -23.66
N ASP A 79 -4.50 -10.44 -23.99
CA ASP A 79 -5.30 -10.19 -25.19
C ASP A 79 -4.51 -10.44 -26.49
N GLU A 80 -3.21 -10.15 -26.50
CA GLU A 80 -2.29 -10.43 -27.60
C GLU A 80 -1.90 -11.93 -27.71
N GLY A 81 -2.35 -12.78 -26.78
CA GLY A 81 -2.06 -14.22 -26.76
C GLY A 81 -0.64 -14.59 -26.33
N ILE A 82 0.12 -13.63 -25.79
CA ILE A 82 1.47 -13.81 -25.25
C ILE A 82 1.42 -14.47 -23.86
N ALA A 83 0.37 -14.16 -23.09
CA ALA A 83 0.16 -14.66 -21.74
C ALA A 83 -1.25 -15.26 -21.57
N SER A 84 -1.47 -15.95 -20.44
CA SER A 84 -2.80 -16.34 -19.96
C SER A 84 -2.84 -16.11 -18.45
N TRP A 85 -4.00 -15.72 -17.92
CA TRP A 85 -4.16 -15.56 -16.47
C TRP A 85 -3.90 -16.86 -15.70
N GLU A 86 -4.15 -18.00 -16.32
CA GLU A 86 -3.95 -19.36 -15.81
C GLU A 86 -2.53 -19.89 -16.07
N MET A 87 -1.67 -19.12 -16.75
CA MET A 87 -0.25 -19.45 -16.93
C MET A 87 0.44 -19.53 -15.58
N HIS A 88 1.21 -20.60 -15.34
CA HIS A 88 2.04 -20.69 -14.15
C HIS A 88 3.19 -19.68 -14.21
N VAL A 89 3.50 -19.07 -13.08
CA VAL A 89 4.51 -18.00 -13.01
C VAL A 89 5.90 -18.49 -13.43
N LYS A 90 6.25 -19.75 -13.10
CA LYS A 90 7.51 -20.39 -13.53
C LYS A 90 7.64 -20.51 -15.05
N ASP A 91 6.53 -20.60 -15.76
CA ASP A 91 6.50 -20.69 -17.23
C ASP A 91 6.56 -19.28 -17.86
N ALA A 92 6.13 -18.24 -17.11
CA ALA A 92 6.25 -16.84 -17.50
C ALA A 92 7.67 -16.29 -17.28
N THR A 93 8.35 -16.71 -16.21
CA THR A 93 9.73 -16.32 -15.93
C THR A 93 10.52 -17.42 -15.19
N PRO A 94 11.71 -17.81 -15.68
CA PRO A 94 12.55 -18.80 -15.02
C PRO A 94 13.14 -18.30 -13.68
N SER A 95 13.11 -16.98 -13.43
CA SER A 95 13.56 -16.39 -12.16
C SER A 95 12.59 -16.66 -11.00
N PHE A 96 11.38 -17.13 -11.28
CA PHE A 96 10.42 -17.53 -10.25
C PHE A 96 10.62 -19.00 -9.88
N HIS A 97 11.34 -19.23 -8.80
CA HIS A 97 11.71 -20.55 -8.30
C HIS A 97 11.66 -20.59 -6.75
N PRO A 98 10.50 -20.29 -6.14
CA PRO A 98 10.40 -20.28 -4.68
C PRO A 98 10.71 -21.66 -4.10
N ASN A 99 11.35 -21.67 -2.93
CA ASN A 99 11.77 -22.91 -2.26
C ASN A 99 10.58 -23.83 -1.92
N ASN A 100 9.39 -23.25 -1.72
CA ASN A 100 8.16 -24.00 -1.51
C ASN A 100 7.64 -24.59 -2.84
N SER A 101 7.49 -25.90 -2.90
CA SER A 101 7.08 -26.63 -4.12
C SER A 101 5.70 -26.26 -4.62
N ASP A 102 4.74 -25.96 -3.73
CA ASP A 102 3.38 -25.60 -4.13
C ASP A 102 3.34 -24.19 -4.71
N LEU A 103 4.04 -23.24 -4.08
CA LEU A 103 4.24 -21.90 -4.65
C LEU A 103 4.89 -21.99 -6.04
N HIS A 104 5.94 -22.80 -6.19
CA HIS A 104 6.65 -22.90 -7.47
C HIS A 104 5.80 -23.53 -8.58
N ASN A 105 5.11 -24.62 -8.27
CA ASN A 105 4.45 -25.43 -9.30
C ASN A 105 3.04 -24.98 -9.66
N ASN A 106 2.30 -24.38 -8.72
CA ASN A 106 0.86 -24.17 -8.86
C ASN A 106 0.46 -22.69 -8.89
N THR A 107 1.36 -21.74 -8.58
CA THR A 107 1.02 -20.31 -8.63
C THR A 107 0.84 -19.87 -10.07
N THR A 108 -0.32 -19.28 -10.37
CA THR A 108 -0.64 -18.66 -11.66
C THR A 108 -0.50 -17.14 -11.62
N LEU A 109 -0.47 -16.49 -12.79
CA LEU A 109 -0.51 -15.02 -12.88
C LEU A 109 -1.75 -14.45 -12.19
N ALA A 110 -2.92 -15.08 -12.35
CA ALA A 110 -4.14 -14.67 -11.66
C ALA A 110 -3.98 -14.72 -10.13
N ASP A 111 -3.27 -15.72 -9.60
CA ASP A 111 -3.10 -15.87 -8.15
C ASP A 111 -2.29 -14.72 -7.54
N LEU A 112 -1.24 -14.26 -8.24
CA LEU A 112 -0.44 -13.11 -7.83
C LEU A 112 -1.27 -11.81 -7.86
N TYR A 113 -1.88 -11.50 -9.02
CA TYR A 113 -2.61 -10.25 -9.23
C TYR A 113 -3.91 -10.14 -8.41
N SER A 114 -4.48 -11.27 -7.96
CA SER A 114 -5.66 -11.29 -7.08
C SER A 114 -5.36 -11.49 -5.60
N HIS A 115 -4.09 -11.44 -5.19
CA HIS A 115 -3.68 -11.64 -3.80
C HIS A 115 -4.16 -12.98 -3.20
N ARG A 116 -4.10 -14.06 -3.98
CA ARG A 116 -4.47 -15.41 -3.52
C ARG A 116 -3.37 -16.46 -3.70
N SER A 117 -2.13 -16.02 -3.96
CA SER A 117 -0.96 -16.90 -4.03
C SER A 117 -0.53 -17.46 -2.68
N GLY A 118 -1.03 -16.94 -1.56
CA GLY A 118 -0.58 -17.35 -0.22
C GLY A 118 0.91 -17.07 0.03
N MET A 119 1.58 -16.25 -0.78
CA MET A 119 2.98 -15.91 -0.54
C MET A 119 3.10 -15.02 0.70
N SER A 120 4.06 -15.29 1.59
CA SER A 120 4.34 -14.44 2.75
C SER A 120 4.71 -13.02 2.35
N SER A 121 4.42 -12.06 3.22
CA SER A 121 4.81 -10.65 2.99
C SER A 121 6.23 -10.40 3.47
N CYS A 122 6.95 -9.55 2.72
CA CYS A 122 8.24 -9.00 3.16
C CYS A 122 8.22 -7.46 3.27
N GLY A 123 7.03 -6.85 3.38
CA GLY A 123 6.90 -5.38 3.32
C GLY A 123 7.77 -4.63 4.33
N ASN A 124 7.95 -5.18 5.53
CA ASN A 124 8.81 -4.62 6.59
C ASN A 124 10.32 -4.69 6.30
N LEU A 125 10.72 -5.52 5.33
CA LEU A 125 12.11 -5.62 4.87
C LEU A 125 12.39 -4.74 3.65
N VAL A 126 11.35 -4.30 2.93
CA VAL A 126 11.50 -3.48 1.72
C VAL A 126 11.46 -1.99 2.04
N GLY A 127 10.48 -1.53 2.81
CA GLY A 127 10.31 -0.12 3.15
C GLY A 127 11.10 0.31 4.39
N GLY A 128 12.03 1.25 4.22
CA GLY A 128 12.81 1.86 5.31
C GLY A 128 12.25 3.20 5.82
N CYS A 129 13.05 3.86 6.64
CA CYS A 129 12.92 5.28 6.94
C CYS A 129 13.35 6.14 5.74
N GLU A 130 13.00 7.43 5.78
CA GLU A 130 13.45 8.44 4.83
C GLU A 130 13.16 8.08 3.36
N GLY A 131 12.12 7.27 3.14
CA GLY A 131 11.73 6.77 1.82
C GLY A 131 12.68 5.73 1.23
N ASN A 132 13.61 5.18 2.01
CA ASN A 132 14.57 4.18 1.55
C ASN A 132 13.89 2.89 1.11
N ILE A 133 14.47 2.26 0.08
CA ILE A 133 14.20 0.89 -0.32
C ILE A 133 15.40 0.07 0.14
N LEU A 134 15.17 -0.88 1.04
CA LEU A 134 16.25 -1.62 1.70
C LEU A 134 16.67 -2.87 0.93
N ILE A 135 15.85 -3.32 -0.02
CA ILE A 135 16.18 -4.41 -0.94
C ILE A 135 16.50 -3.80 -2.30
N GLY A 136 17.64 -4.15 -2.88
CA GLY A 136 18.01 -3.72 -4.22
C GLY A 136 17.32 -4.53 -5.30
N LYS A 137 17.16 -3.94 -6.50
CA LYS A 137 16.53 -4.56 -7.67
C LYS A 137 16.96 -6.00 -7.93
N ASP A 138 18.28 -6.20 -7.93
CA ASP A 138 18.91 -7.46 -8.34
C ASP A 138 18.64 -8.59 -7.32
N ASP A 139 18.26 -8.22 -6.10
CA ASP A 139 17.92 -9.15 -5.02
C ASP A 139 16.43 -9.40 -4.89
N CYS A 140 15.60 -8.71 -5.67
CA CYS A 140 14.16 -8.81 -5.57
C CYS A 140 13.65 -10.25 -5.71
N MET A 141 14.08 -10.95 -6.77
CA MET A 141 13.67 -12.35 -6.97
C MET A 141 14.28 -13.30 -5.95
N ARG A 142 15.45 -12.99 -5.37
CA ARG A 142 15.98 -13.75 -4.24
C ARG A 142 15.04 -13.66 -3.05
N VAL A 143 14.53 -12.47 -2.73
CA VAL A 143 13.54 -12.29 -1.65
C VAL A 143 12.22 -13.00 -1.98
N VAL A 144 11.69 -12.87 -3.20
CA VAL A 144 10.48 -13.58 -3.66
C VAL A 144 10.65 -15.09 -3.49
N ASN A 145 11.80 -15.65 -3.88
CA ASN A 145 12.02 -17.09 -3.86
C ASN A 145 12.25 -17.67 -2.46
N HIS A 146 12.51 -16.82 -1.45
CA HIS A 146 12.58 -17.21 -0.03
C HIS A 146 11.25 -17.04 0.70
N GLN A 147 10.20 -16.56 0.03
CA GLN A 147 8.87 -16.49 0.65
C GLN A 147 8.28 -17.89 0.85
N ILE A 148 7.56 -18.03 1.95
CA ILE A 148 6.87 -19.27 2.34
C ILE A 148 5.35 -19.12 2.13
N LEU A 149 4.63 -20.23 2.27
CA LEU A 149 3.19 -20.28 2.08
C LEU A 149 2.45 -19.90 3.39
N VAL A 150 1.83 -18.72 3.40
CA VAL A 150 1.03 -18.15 4.51
C VAL A 150 -0.24 -17.48 3.94
N PRO A 151 -1.45 -18.02 4.19
CA PRO A 151 -1.75 -19.27 4.90
C PRO A 151 -1.31 -20.52 4.12
N GLU A 152 -1.23 -21.69 4.75
CA GLU A 152 -0.74 -22.98 4.21
C GLU A 152 -1.48 -23.52 2.96
N LYS A 153 -2.35 -22.73 2.32
CA LYS A 153 -3.09 -23.10 1.12
C LYS A 153 -3.26 -21.90 0.17
N LEU A 154 -3.03 -22.15 -1.11
CA LEU A 154 -3.38 -21.24 -2.21
C LEU A 154 -4.89 -20.95 -2.25
N GLY A 155 -5.25 -19.81 -2.83
CA GLY A 155 -6.64 -19.45 -3.14
C GLY A 155 -7.36 -18.65 -2.05
N SER A 156 -6.72 -18.39 -0.91
CA SER A 156 -7.26 -17.50 0.12
C SER A 156 -6.71 -16.09 -0.06
N PHE A 157 -7.56 -15.08 0.14
CA PHE A 157 -7.13 -13.68 0.03
C PHE A 157 -6.12 -13.32 1.13
N ALA A 158 -4.95 -12.85 0.73
CA ALA A 158 -3.91 -12.30 1.58
C ALA A 158 -3.20 -11.17 0.82
N TYR A 159 -3.53 -9.92 1.16
CA TYR A 159 -2.98 -8.75 0.48
C TYR A 159 -1.45 -8.70 0.63
N ASN A 160 -0.74 -8.87 -0.48
CA ASN A 160 0.72 -8.93 -0.48
C ASN A 160 1.30 -8.13 -1.66
N SER A 161 2.03 -7.05 -1.35
CA SER A 161 2.69 -6.23 -2.37
C SER A 161 3.94 -6.90 -2.96
N THR A 162 4.58 -7.82 -2.24
CA THR A 162 5.74 -8.59 -2.74
C THR A 162 5.36 -9.48 -3.93
N ALA A 163 4.10 -9.94 -3.98
CA ALA A 163 3.58 -10.72 -5.11
C ALA A 163 3.62 -9.93 -6.43
N TYR A 164 3.50 -8.60 -6.36
CA TYR A 164 3.57 -7.74 -7.54
C TYR A 164 5.00 -7.58 -8.06
N ASP A 165 6.03 -7.82 -7.24
CA ASP A 165 7.40 -7.83 -7.75
C ASP A 165 7.65 -9.06 -8.64
N ALA A 166 7.05 -10.21 -8.29
CA ALA A 166 7.03 -11.38 -9.17
C ALA A 166 6.21 -11.13 -10.45
N CYS A 167 5.12 -10.36 -10.35
CA CYS A 167 4.35 -9.91 -11.52
C CYS A 167 5.19 -9.03 -12.45
N ASP A 168 5.97 -8.10 -11.91
CA ASP A 168 6.83 -7.20 -12.68
C ASP A 168 7.92 -7.97 -13.43
N GLU A 169 8.55 -8.98 -12.80
CA GLU A 169 9.56 -9.82 -13.45
C GLU A 169 8.95 -10.75 -14.52
N ALA A 170 7.77 -11.33 -14.26
CA ALA A 170 7.03 -12.11 -15.24
C ALA A 170 6.63 -11.25 -16.44
N PHE A 171 6.11 -10.05 -16.20
CA PHE A 171 5.75 -9.09 -17.24
C PHE A 171 6.95 -8.72 -18.11
N LYS A 172 8.09 -8.41 -17.49
CA LYS A 172 9.34 -8.09 -18.20
C LYS A 172 9.85 -9.26 -19.04
N SER A 173 9.78 -10.48 -18.52
CA SER A 173 10.19 -11.70 -19.22
C SER A 173 9.33 -11.96 -20.46
N LEU A 174 8.02 -11.74 -20.36
CA LEU A 174 7.06 -11.98 -21.43
C LEU A 174 7.05 -10.87 -22.50
N SER A 175 7.15 -9.60 -22.08
CA SER A 175 7.08 -8.44 -23.00
C SER A 175 8.42 -8.04 -23.60
N GLY A 176 9.53 -8.40 -22.94
CA GLY A 176 10.86 -7.87 -23.26
C GLY A 176 11.07 -6.39 -22.90
N ALA A 177 10.09 -5.75 -22.23
CA ALA A 177 10.13 -4.34 -21.85
C ALA A 177 9.97 -4.16 -20.34
N SER A 178 10.41 -3.01 -19.82
CA SER A 178 10.04 -2.63 -18.45
C SER A 178 8.56 -2.27 -18.37
N LEU A 179 7.93 -2.47 -17.21
CA LEU A 179 6.54 -2.06 -16.99
C LEU A 179 6.33 -0.56 -17.25
N GLU A 180 7.30 0.27 -16.85
CA GLU A 180 7.28 1.72 -17.09
C GLU A 180 7.23 2.04 -18.58
N ASP A 181 8.19 1.54 -19.36
CA ASP A 181 8.30 1.85 -20.78
C ASP A 181 7.08 1.34 -21.56
N PHE A 182 6.60 0.14 -21.20
CA PHE A 182 5.43 -0.43 -21.83
C PHE A 182 4.17 0.39 -21.54
N LEU A 183 3.92 0.76 -20.27
CA LEU A 183 2.79 1.61 -19.91
C LEU A 183 2.89 3.00 -20.55
N GLN A 184 4.09 3.58 -20.60
CA GLN A 184 4.32 4.85 -21.27
C GLN A 184 3.89 4.78 -22.74
N GLN A 185 4.35 3.75 -23.45
CA GLN A 185 4.08 3.59 -24.88
C GLN A 185 2.63 3.20 -25.17
N LYS A 186 2.11 2.19 -24.48
CA LYS A 186 0.84 1.53 -24.82
C LYS A 186 -0.38 2.16 -24.15
N VAL A 187 -0.19 2.93 -23.08
CA VAL A 187 -1.31 3.49 -22.29
C VAL A 187 -1.18 5.00 -22.11
N PHE A 188 -0.06 5.49 -21.56
CA PHE A 188 0.04 6.90 -21.17
C PHE A 188 0.07 7.83 -22.39
N ASN A 189 0.82 7.47 -23.43
CA ASN A 189 0.84 8.24 -24.68
C ASN A 189 -0.52 8.22 -25.40
N GLU A 190 -1.17 7.04 -25.45
CA GLU A 190 -2.47 6.87 -26.11
C GLU A 190 -3.61 7.65 -25.41
N LEU A 191 -3.52 7.83 -24.09
CA LEU A 191 -4.48 8.59 -23.29
C LEU A 191 -4.03 10.03 -22.99
N ASP A 192 -2.89 10.46 -23.52
CA ASP A 192 -2.31 11.78 -23.27
C ASP A 192 -2.14 12.09 -21.76
N LEU A 193 -1.48 11.18 -21.03
CA LEU A 193 -1.18 11.28 -19.60
C LEU A 193 0.23 11.86 -19.38
N GLN A 194 0.35 13.18 -19.52
CA GLN A 194 1.65 13.89 -19.61
C GLN A 194 2.40 14.03 -18.27
N ARG A 195 1.73 13.75 -17.15
CA ARG A 195 2.23 13.93 -15.78
C ARG A 195 2.11 12.65 -14.95
N THR A 196 2.12 11.50 -15.63
CA THR A 196 1.99 10.16 -15.04
C THR A 196 3.28 9.36 -15.20
N PHE A 197 3.78 8.77 -14.11
CA PHE A 197 5.07 8.08 -14.05
C PHE A 197 4.99 6.83 -13.16
N MET A 198 5.75 5.79 -13.49
CA MET A 198 5.88 4.57 -12.66
C MET A 198 7.08 4.59 -11.69
N LYS A 199 7.75 5.75 -11.61
CA LYS A 199 8.88 6.05 -10.73
C LYS A 199 8.82 7.53 -10.30
N PRO A 200 9.68 8.01 -9.39
CA PRO A 200 9.76 9.43 -9.06
C PRO A 200 9.80 10.31 -10.34
N PRO A 201 8.99 11.39 -10.40
CA PRO A 201 8.96 12.23 -11.59
C PRO A 201 10.35 12.86 -11.84
N PRO A 202 10.70 13.15 -13.11
CA PRO A 202 11.93 13.85 -13.43
C PRO A 202 12.10 15.16 -12.62
N THR A 203 13.34 15.50 -12.25
CA THR A 203 13.63 16.63 -11.34
C THR A 203 13.26 18.00 -11.91
N ASP A 204 13.09 18.11 -13.22
CA ASP A 204 12.64 19.31 -13.93
C ASP A 204 11.12 19.48 -13.94
N LYS A 205 10.35 18.48 -13.47
CA LYS A 205 8.90 18.60 -13.34
C LYS A 205 8.54 19.54 -12.20
N ASP A 206 7.70 20.51 -12.54
CA ASP A 206 7.10 21.45 -11.59
C ASP A 206 5.89 20.82 -10.88
N ASN A 207 5.30 21.56 -9.93
CA ASN A 207 4.01 21.20 -9.32
C ASN A 207 3.95 19.76 -8.76
N VAL A 208 5.04 19.29 -8.16
CA VAL A 208 5.12 18.02 -7.42
C VAL A 208 4.87 18.29 -5.94
N THR A 209 4.12 17.43 -5.27
CA THR A 209 3.87 17.59 -3.83
C THR A 209 5.08 17.22 -2.97
N LYS A 210 5.28 17.95 -1.87
CA LYS A 210 6.04 17.43 -0.72
C LYS A 210 5.20 16.37 0.00
N SER A 211 5.88 15.49 0.74
CA SER A 211 5.27 14.37 1.47
C SER A 211 5.30 14.63 2.98
N TYR A 212 4.21 14.32 3.69
CA TYR A 212 4.08 14.63 5.12
C TYR A 212 3.59 13.45 5.96
N ASN A 213 4.22 13.21 7.11
CA ASN A 213 3.64 12.36 8.15
C ASN A 213 3.04 13.23 9.25
N THR A 214 1.99 12.74 9.91
CA THR A 214 1.35 13.50 10.99
C THR A 214 1.80 13.06 12.37
N LEU A 215 2.20 14.03 13.19
CA LEU A 215 2.59 13.85 14.60
C LEU A 215 1.35 13.66 15.49
N ASP A 216 1.57 13.26 16.74
CA ASP A 216 0.49 12.90 17.68
C ASP A 216 -0.49 14.07 17.94
N ASP A 217 -0.02 15.31 17.83
CA ASP A 217 -0.80 16.53 18.02
C ASP A 217 -1.53 17.01 16.75
N GLY A 218 -1.45 16.25 15.65
CA GLY A 218 -2.00 16.63 14.35
C GLY A 218 -1.07 17.52 13.52
N THR A 219 0.13 17.86 14.01
CA THR A 219 1.08 18.68 13.25
C THR A 219 1.67 17.88 12.08
N PRO A 220 1.59 18.38 10.84
CA PRO A 220 2.25 17.76 9.70
C PRO A 220 3.77 17.97 9.74
N TRP A 221 4.52 16.90 9.51
CA TRP A 221 5.98 16.89 9.44
C TRP A 221 6.43 16.46 8.05
N CYS A 222 7.22 17.31 7.38
CA CYS A 222 7.74 17.02 6.05
C CYS A 222 8.76 15.87 6.13
N ILE A 223 8.61 14.88 5.25
CA ILE A 223 9.52 13.75 5.09
C ILE A 223 9.96 13.64 3.63
N PRO A 224 11.05 12.91 3.33
CA PRO A 224 11.35 12.51 1.96
C PRO A 224 10.16 11.76 1.33
N GLY A 225 9.92 11.99 0.04
CA GLY A 225 8.90 11.25 -0.69
C GLY A 225 9.26 9.77 -0.86
N PRO A 226 8.28 8.89 -1.10
CA PRO A 226 8.55 7.48 -1.34
C PRO A 226 9.40 7.28 -2.61
N LYS A 227 10.33 6.33 -2.57
CA LYS A 227 11.22 5.99 -3.70
C LYS A 227 10.82 4.72 -4.48
N LEU A 228 9.71 4.07 -4.11
CA LEU A 228 9.20 2.88 -4.82
C LEU A 228 9.13 3.13 -6.34
N GLY A 229 9.57 2.15 -7.12
CA GLY A 229 9.65 2.20 -8.59
C GLY A 229 10.97 2.71 -9.16
N GLU A 230 11.81 3.42 -8.39
CA GLU A 230 13.10 3.96 -8.85
C GLU A 230 14.11 2.85 -9.19
N ASP A 231 14.22 1.86 -8.32
CA ASP A 231 15.11 0.70 -8.47
C ASP A 231 14.36 -0.55 -8.97
N GLY A 232 13.22 -0.40 -9.65
CA GLY A 232 12.41 -1.52 -10.17
C GLY A 232 11.60 -2.30 -9.13
N ILE A 233 11.99 -2.31 -7.85
CA ILE A 233 11.17 -2.89 -6.77
C ILE A 233 9.94 -2.02 -6.51
N GLY A 234 8.81 -2.68 -6.38
CA GLY A 234 7.52 -2.08 -6.10
C GLY A 234 6.99 -1.20 -7.22
N CYS A 235 7.46 -1.38 -8.46
CA CYS A 235 6.99 -0.62 -9.62
C CYS A 235 5.49 -0.83 -9.83
N GLY A 236 5.07 -2.07 -10.07
CA GLY A 236 3.65 -2.45 -10.22
C GLY A 236 2.86 -2.40 -8.92
N SER A 237 3.52 -2.42 -7.76
CA SER A 237 2.85 -2.47 -6.45
C SER A 237 2.57 -1.10 -5.83
N GLY A 238 3.38 -0.08 -6.18
CA GLY A 238 3.35 1.25 -5.54
C GLY A 238 4.08 2.38 -6.29
N GLY A 239 4.61 2.14 -7.49
CA GLY A 239 5.46 3.07 -8.25
C GLY A 239 4.72 4.25 -8.90
N LEU A 240 3.39 4.23 -8.96
CA LEU A 240 2.62 5.24 -9.68
C LEU A 240 2.66 6.62 -8.99
N ARG A 241 3.01 7.66 -9.76
CA ARG A 241 2.83 9.07 -9.44
C ARG A 241 2.08 9.75 -10.57
N SER A 242 1.06 10.54 -10.24
CA SER A 242 0.22 11.21 -11.24
C SER A 242 -0.53 12.40 -10.65
N CYS A 243 -1.27 13.12 -11.49
CA CYS A 243 -2.14 14.23 -11.12
C CYS A 243 -3.62 13.87 -11.36
N ALA A 244 -4.54 14.71 -10.88
CA ALA A 244 -5.97 14.45 -11.01
C ALA A 244 -6.43 14.55 -12.47
N ALA A 245 -5.86 15.50 -13.23
CA ALA A 245 -6.18 15.70 -14.64
C ALA A 245 -5.89 14.44 -15.48
N ASP A 246 -4.77 13.78 -15.25
CA ASP A 246 -4.40 12.52 -15.93
C ASP A 246 -5.23 11.34 -15.43
N LEU A 247 -5.30 11.14 -14.11
CA LEU A 247 -5.97 9.95 -13.55
C LEU A 247 -7.47 9.92 -13.83
N ILE A 248 -8.15 11.07 -13.94
CA ILE A 248 -9.55 11.09 -14.35
C ILE A 248 -9.71 10.56 -15.79
N LYS A 249 -8.81 10.90 -16.73
CA LYS A 249 -8.84 10.33 -18.09
C LYS A 249 -8.65 8.81 -18.04
N LEU A 250 -7.62 8.35 -17.32
CA LEU A 250 -7.30 6.94 -17.17
C LEU A 250 -8.47 6.13 -16.58
N TYR A 251 -9.02 6.57 -15.47
CA TYR A 251 -10.08 5.83 -14.78
C TYR A 251 -11.44 5.94 -15.46
N THR A 252 -11.68 7.01 -16.22
CA THR A 252 -12.83 7.09 -17.14
C THR A 252 -12.70 6.04 -18.25
N CYS A 253 -11.49 5.86 -18.80
CA CYS A 253 -11.23 4.79 -19.77
C CYS A 253 -11.47 3.40 -19.15
N PHE A 254 -11.01 3.15 -17.92
CA PHE A 254 -11.30 1.89 -17.21
C PHE A 254 -12.81 1.62 -17.08
N VAL A 255 -13.60 2.56 -16.56
CA VAL A 255 -15.04 2.31 -16.31
C VAL A 255 -15.83 2.16 -17.62
N GLN A 256 -15.46 2.89 -18.67
CA GLN A 256 -16.08 2.76 -19.99
C GLN A 256 -15.73 1.42 -20.65
N SER A 257 -14.46 1.00 -20.59
CA SER A 257 -14.02 -0.29 -21.10
C SER A 257 -14.65 -1.45 -20.34
N PHE A 258 -14.75 -1.36 -19.02
CA PHE A 258 -15.48 -2.34 -18.22
C PHE A 258 -16.92 -2.52 -18.70
N ASN A 259 -17.66 -1.41 -18.84
CA ASN A 259 -19.06 -1.45 -19.29
C ASN A 259 -19.21 -2.02 -20.69
N HIS A 260 -18.38 -1.57 -21.64
CA HIS A 260 -18.45 -2.05 -23.02
C HIS A 260 -18.12 -3.56 -23.11
N GLU A 261 -17.04 -4.00 -22.47
CA GLU A 261 -16.65 -5.42 -22.46
C GLU A 261 -17.72 -6.30 -21.80
N CYS A 262 -18.29 -5.87 -20.66
CA CYS A 262 -19.39 -6.61 -20.02
C CYS A 262 -20.65 -6.68 -20.89
N GLN A 263 -20.96 -5.63 -21.65
CA GLN A 263 -22.14 -5.59 -22.54
C GLN A 263 -21.96 -6.44 -23.80
N THR A 264 -20.75 -6.47 -24.35
CA THR A 264 -20.46 -7.11 -25.64
C THR A 264 -19.89 -8.53 -25.52
N GLY A 265 -19.35 -8.89 -24.35
CA GLY A 265 -18.58 -10.11 -24.14
C GLY A 265 -17.21 -10.10 -24.82
N GLN A 266 -16.77 -8.95 -25.36
CA GLN A 266 -15.44 -8.79 -25.95
C GLN A 266 -14.40 -8.51 -24.87
N SER A 267 -13.14 -8.83 -25.15
CA SER A 267 -11.99 -8.51 -24.28
C SER A 267 -11.39 -7.14 -24.53
N SER A 268 -11.97 -6.34 -25.43
CA SER A 268 -11.45 -5.01 -25.76
C SER A 268 -12.56 -4.05 -26.12
N THR A 269 -12.25 -2.75 -26.01
CA THR A 269 -13.17 -1.66 -26.32
C THR A 269 -12.58 -0.79 -27.42
N PRO A 270 -13.34 -0.43 -28.49
CA PRO A 270 -12.86 0.44 -29.55
C PRO A 270 -12.32 1.77 -29.02
N GLY A 271 -11.11 2.15 -29.42
CA GLY A 271 -10.45 3.39 -28.98
C GLY A 271 -9.85 3.34 -27.57
N SER A 272 -10.04 2.25 -26.81
CA SER A 272 -9.34 2.04 -25.53
C SER A 272 -8.02 1.31 -25.75
N PRO A 273 -6.91 1.79 -25.15
CA PRO A 273 -5.66 1.02 -25.09
C PRO A 273 -5.75 -0.15 -24.11
N LEU A 274 -6.67 -0.10 -23.14
CA LEU A 274 -6.87 -1.14 -22.15
C LEU A 274 -7.60 -2.35 -22.76
N LYS A 275 -7.22 -3.54 -22.28
CA LYS A 275 -7.78 -4.85 -22.63
C LYS A 275 -8.13 -5.64 -21.38
N GLN A 276 -9.02 -6.62 -21.52
CA GLN A 276 -9.43 -7.56 -20.49
C GLN A 276 -10.01 -6.88 -19.25
N VAL A 277 -10.49 -5.64 -19.33
CA VAL A 277 -10.91 -4.83 -18.18
C VAL A 277 -12.04 -5.51 -17.40
N SER A 278 -13.00 -6.12 -18.09
CA SER A 278 -14.05 -6.96 -17.50
C SER A 278 -13.50 -8.12 -16.67
N ARG A 279 -12.43 -8.79 -17.14
CA ARG A 279 -11.74 -9.87 -16.42
C ARG A 279 -10.94 -9.33 -15.23
N LEU A 280 -10.25 -8.20 -15.39
CA LEU A 280 -9.51 -7.54 -14.32
C LEU A 280 -10.43 -7.21 -13.15
N MET A 281 -11.62 -6.71 -13.45
CA MET A 281 -12.61 -6.26 -12.49
C MET A 281 -13.66 -7.32 -12.17
N SER A 282 -13.42 -8.59 -12.47
CA SER A 282 -14.31 -9.69 -12.07
C SER A 282 -13.96 -10.22 -10.67
N ALA A 283 -14.88 -10.94 -10.03
CA ALA A 283 -14.60 -11.55 -8.71
C ALA A 283 -13.61 -12.72 -8.87
N HIS A 284 -12.42 -12.62 -8.28
CA HIS A 284 -11.43 -13.70 -8.30
C HIS A 284 -11.24 -14.38 -6.94
N VAL A 285 -11.37 -13.64 -5.85
CA VAL A 285 -11.26 -14.17 -4.48
C VAL A 285 -12.13 -13.36 -3.51
N PRO A 286 -12.86 -13.98 -2.58
CA PRO A 286 -13.54 -13.26 -1.51
C PRO A 286 -12.51 -12.66 -0.54
N MET A 287 -12.70 -11.39 -0.15
CA MET A 287 -11.76 -10.71 0.76
C MET A 287 -12.10 -10.90 2.24
N LEU A 288 -13.39 -11.01 2.55
CA LEU A 288 -13.89 -11.07 3.91
C LEU A 288 -14.96 -12.16 4.02
N ALA A 289 -14.99 -12.83 5.17
CA ALA A 289 -16.16 -13.58 5.62
C ALA A 289 -17.15 -12.59 6.28
N THR A 290 -17.69 -11.64 5.51
CA THR A 290 -18.74 -10.74 6.01
C THR A 290 -20.09 -11.47 6.03
N GLU A 291 -20.98 -11.10 6.95
CA GLU A 291 -22.38 -11.58 6.97
C GLU A 291 -23.14 -11.25 5.67
N ARG A 292 -22.65 -10.25 4.90
CA ARG A 292 -23.13 -9.94 3.56
C ARG A 292 -22.13 -10.45 2.53
N GLU A 293 -22.57 -11.37 1.67
CA GLU A 293 -21.85 -11.72 0.46
C GLU A 293 -21.61 -10.47 -0.41
N GLY A 294 -20.58 -10.50 -1.27
CA GLY A 294 -20.37 -9.45 -2.27
C GLY A 294 -19.16 -8.52 -2.05
N VAL A 295 -18.24 -8.83 -1.14
CA VAL A 295 -16.90 -8.21 -1.09
C VAL A 295 -15.86 -9.18 -1.66
N SER A 296 -15.15 -8.76 -2.71
CA SER A 296 -14.16 -9.60 -3.38
C SER A 296 -13.02 -8.77 -3.94
N TYR A 297 -11.92 -9.43 -4.27
CA TYR A 297 -10.82 -8.84 -5.00
C TYR A 297 -10.76 -9.46 -6.41
N GLY A 298 -10.53 -8.60 -7.40
CA GLY A 298 -10.22 -8.95 -8.77
C GLY A 298 -8.71 -8.93 -9.02
N LEU A 299 -8.28 -8.61 -10.23
CA LEU A 299 -6.87 -8.44 -10.58
C LEU A 299 -6.49 -6.97 -10.41
N GLY A 300 -5.96 -6.63 -9.23
CA GLY A 300 -5.61 -5.24 -8.88
C GLY A 300 -6.79 -4.32 -8.53
N TRP A 301 -7.97 -4.87 -8.25
CA TRP A 301 -9.19 -4.09 -7.95
C TRP A 301 -10.01 -4.74 -6.82
N ALA A 302 -10.43 -3.96 -5.83
CA ALA A 302 -11.43 -4.41 -4.87
C ALA A 302 -12.85 -4.17 -5.43
N ARG A 303 -13.78 -5.03 -5.04
CA ARG A 303 -15.20 -5.01 -5.41
C ARG A 303 -16.08 -5.07 -4.19
N VAL A 304 -17.15 -4.30 -4.23
CA VAL A 304 -18.23 -4.37 -3.26
C VAL A 304 -19.59 -4.14 -3.91
N GLN A 305 -20.58 -4.93 -3.51
CA GLN A 305 -21.98 -4.66 -3.81
C GLN A 305 -22.59 -3.86 -2.65
N LEU A 306 -22.97 -2.61 -2.86
CA LEU A 306 -23.67 -1.81 -1.85
C LEU A 306 -25.13 -2.27 -1.70
N PRO A 307 -25.75 -2.10 -0.51
CA PRO A 307 -25.17 -1.56 0.73
C PRO A 307 -24.23 -2.54 1.44
N ASN A 308 -22.99 -2.12 1.67
CA ASN A 308 -21.97 -2.93 2.34
C ASN A 308 -20.81 -2.03 2.83
N THR A 309 -19.76 -2.64 3.37
CA THR A 309 -18.59 -1.95 3.93
C THR A 309 -17.50 -1.75 2.87
N LEU A 310 -16.87 -0.57 2.86
CA LEU A 310 -15.80 -0.19 1.93
C LEU A 310 -14.55 0.21 2.72
N GLY A 311 -13.38 0.20 2.08
CA GLY A 311 -12.15 0.76 2.64
C GLY A 311 -11.21 -0.26 3.28
N HIS A 312 -11.41 -1.55 3.01
CA HIS A 312 -10.74 -2.67 3.71
C HIS A 312 -9.26 -2.86 3.34
N ILE A 313 -8.84 -2.42 2.15
CA ILE A 313 -7.45 -2.55 1.69
C ILE A 313 -6.59 -1.33 2.00
N GLY A 314 -7.22 -0.23 2.46
CA GLY A 314 -6.55 0.99 2.88
C GLY A 314 -6.25 1.03 4.38
N LEU A 315 -5.87 2.21 4.85
CA LEU A 315 -5.45 2.38 6.24
C LEU A 315 -6.63 2.31 7.22
N ASN A 316 -7.80 2.87 6.89
CA ASN A 316 -8.94 2.88 7.80
C ASN A 316 -9.45 1.48 8.15
N GLY A 317 -9.41 0.52 7.21
CA GLY A 317 -9.77 -0.87 7.49
C GLY A 317 -8.98 -1.47 8.66
N ARG A 318 -7.74 -1.02 8.86
CA ARG A 318 -6.87 -1.43 9.99
C ARG A 318 -7.13 -0.62 11.26
N LEU A 319 -7.57 0.62 11.11
CA LEU A 319 -7.87 1.52 12.24
C LEU A 319 -9.30 1.39 12.76
N MET A 320 -10.10 0.48 12.17
CA MET A 320 -11.49 0.22 12.53
C MET A 320 -11.69 -1.26 12.93
N PRO A 321 -11.12 -1.72 14.06
CA PRO A 321 -11.19 -3.12 14.48
C PRO A 321 -12.62 -3.60 14.78
N GLN A 322 -13.56 -2.68 15.01
CA GLN A 322 -14.99 -2.99 15.21
C GLN A 322 -15.79 -2.98 13.90
N GLY A 323 -15.11 -2.84 12.76
CA GLY A 323 -15.72 -2.82 11.43
C GLY A 323 -15.83 -1.42 10.81
N MET A 324 -15.69 -1.39 9.49
CA MET A 324 -15.94 -0.21 8.66
C MET A 324 -17.45 0.12 8.58
N PRO A 325 -17.84 1.38 8.35
CA PRO A 325 -19.24 1.73 8.17
C PRO A 325 -19.87 1.06 6.94
N VAL A 326 -21.16 0.71 7.05
CA VAL A 326 -21.98 0.29 5.90
C VAL A 326 -22.40 1.54 5.13
N ILE A 327 -22.01 1.61 3.86
CA ILE A 327 -22.31 2.71 2.93
C ILE A 327 -23.44 2.30 1.97
N GLY A 328 -24.15 3.27 1.39
CA GLY A 328 -25.23 3.01 0.42
C GLY A 328 -26.55 2.60 1.08
N LYS A 329 -26.78 2.94 2.35
CA LYS A 329 -28.02 2.57 3.05
C LYS A 329 -29.22 3.22 2.35
N GLY A 330 -30.26 2.43 2.10
CA GLY A 330 -31.51 2.93 1.50
C GLY A 330 -31.44 3.18 0.00
N VAL A 331 -30.38 2.75 -0.69
CA VAL A 331 -30.27 2.79 -2.16
C VAL A 331 -30.33 1.37 -2.73
N ALA A 332 -30.60 1.25 -4.03
CA ALA A 332 -30.60 -0.03 -4.74
C ALA A 332 -29.18 -0.61 -4.83
N ASP A 333 -29.10 -1.91 -5.09
CA ASP A 333 -27.83 -2.62 -5.22
C ASP A 333 -26.92 -1.95 -6.25
N GLU A 334 -25.74 -1.53 -5.81
CA GLU A 334 -24.75 -0.83 -6.65
C GLU A 334 -23.41 -1.54 -6.62
N LEU A 335 -22.89 -1.89 -7.80
CA LEU A 335 -21.53 -2.41 -7.89
C LEU A 335 -20.54 -1.25 -7.78
N ILE A 336 -19.60 -1.37 -6.86
CA ILE A 336 -18.50 -0.43 -6.68
C ILE A 336 -17.18 -1.16 -6.88
N LEU A 337 -16.36 -0.58 -7.74
CA LEU A 337 -14.98 -0.99 -7.99
C LEU A 337 -14.06 0.05 -7.38
N TYR A 338 -13.06 -0.36 -6.61
CA TYR A 338 -12.18 0.62 -5.98
C TYR A 338 -10.78 0.08 -5.75
N HIS A 339 -9.85 1.00 -5.55
CA HIS A 339 -8.56 0.67 -4.96
C HIS A 339 -8.09 1.82 -4.06
N GLN A 340 -7.35 1.50 -3.01
CA GLN A 340 -6.75 2.48 -2.09
C GLN A 340 -5.23 2.38 -2.12
N GLY A 341 -4.56 3.48 -1.87
CA GLY A 341 -3.11 3.60 -1.89
C GLY A 341 -2.64 4.23 -0.60
N THR A 342 -1.65 3.61 0.04
CA THR A 342 -1.10 4.09 1.31
C THR A 342 0.41 3.89 1.31
N LEU A 343 1.17 4.98 1.44
CA LEU A 343 2.61 5.00 1.66
C LEU A 343 2.95 6.09 2.70
N PRO A 344 4.13 6.07 3.33
CA PRO A 344 4.59 7.23 4.09
C PRO A 344 4.47 8.50 3.22
N GLY A 345 3.81 9.52 3.76
CA GLY A 345 3.65 10.79 3.08
C GLY A 345 2.58 10.87 1.98
N ALA A 346 1.81 9.80 1.71
CA ALA A 346 0.77 9.84 0.68
C ALA A 346 -0.38 8.85 0.92
N LEU A 347 -1.60 9.30 0.63
CA LEU A 347 -2.81 8.49 0.63
C LEU A 347 -3.62 8.79 -0.63
N ALA A 348 -4.22 7.77 -1.24
CA ALA A 348 -5.06 7.95 -2.42
C ALA A 348 -6.18 6.90 -2.48
N VAL A 349 -7.31 7.26 -3.08
CA VAL A 349 -8.42 6.35 -3.36
C VAL A 349 -9.00 6.66 -4.73
N VAL A 350 -9.30 5.60 -5.48
CA VAL A 350 -10.16 5.68 -6.67
C VAL A 350 -11.38 4.78 -6.46
N ILE A 351 -12.56 5.30 -6.82
CA ILE A 351 -13.81 4.56 -6.86
C ILE A 351 -14.40 4.71 -8.27
N LEU A 352 -14.79 3.60 -8.88
CA LEU A 352 -15.53 3.53 -10.13
C LEU A 352 -16.93 3.00 -9.87
N ILE A 353 -17.91 3.63 -10.50
CA ILE A 353 -19.33 3.28 -10.40
C ILE A 353 -19.82 2.96 -11.82
N PRO A 354 -19.82 1.68 -12.22
CA PRO A 354 -20.18 1.24 -13.57
C PRO A 354 -21.53 1.77 -14.06
N ARG A 355 -22.58 1.70 -13.22
CA ARG A 355 -23.95 2.06 -13.61
C ARG A 355 -24.07 3.51 -14.07
N THR A 356 -23.37 4.43 -13.42
CA THR A 356 -23.40 5.86 -13.75
C THR A 356 -22.17 6.30 -14.54
N GLU A 357 -21.28 5.37 -14.92
CA GLU A 357 -19.97 5.65 -15.53
C GLU A 357 -19.25 6.78 -14.79
N SER A 358 -19.20 6.67 -13.46
CA SER A 358 -18.61 7.69 -12.60
C SER A 358 -17.28 7.26 -12.01
N VAL A 359 -16.40 8.24 -11.81
CA VAL A 359 -15.09 8.09 -11.19
C VAL A 359 -15.01 9.10 -10.04
N VAL A 360 -14.63 8.63 -8.86
CA VAL A 360 -14.25 9.47 -7.72
C VAL A 360 -12.78 9.23 -7.46
N LEU A 361 -11.98 10.29 -7.49
CA LEU A 361 -10.55 10.27 -7.20
C LEU A 361 -10.26 11.22 -6.05
N VAL A 362 -9.63 10.72 -5.00
CA VAL A 362 -9.16 11.55 -3.89
C VAL A 362 -7.70 11.22 -3.61
N MET A 363 -6.85 12.23 -3.57
CA MET A 363 -5.41 12.09 -3.29
C MET A 363 -4.99 13.10 -2.24
N SER A 364 -4.09 12.72 -1.35
CA SER A 364 -3.52 13.61 -0.37
C SER A 364 -2.02 13.38 -0.18
N ASN A 365 -1.33 14.44 0.22
CA ASN A 365 0.12 14.43 0.40
C ASN A 365 0.55 14.12 1.83
N SER A 366 -0.23 13.31 2.54
CA SER A 366 0.14 12.92 3.89
C SER A 366 -0.30 11.52 4.28
N LEU A 367 0.58 10.80 4.98
CA LEU A 367 0.15 9.74 5.89
C LEU A 367 -0.39 10.40 7.17
N SER A 368 -1.69 10.65 7.14
CA SER A 368 -2.45 11.36 8.17
C SER A 368 -2.81 10.45 9.35
N LEU A 369 -3.32 11.01 10.45
CA LEU A 369 -3.78 10.23 11.61
C LEU A 369 -4.94 9.28 11.29
N THR A 370 -5.64 9.53 10.19
CA THR A 370 -6.67 8.67 9.59
C THR A 370 -6.55 8.74 8.07
N ASP A 371 -7.12 7.78 7.36
CA ASP A 371 -7.19 7.84 5.89
C ASP A 371 -8.27 8.84 5.44
N VAL A 372 -7.88 10.10 5.28
CA VAL A 372 -8.77 11.20 4.88
C VAL A 372 -9.31 10.99 3.46
N PRO A 373 -8.51 10.61 2.44
CA PRO A 373 -9.03 10.29 1.12
C PRO A 373 -10.15 9.24 1.11
N ASP A 374 -10.00 8.17 1.90
CA ASP A 374 -11.04 7.14 2.04
C ASP A 374 -12.36 7.72 2.58
N TRP A 375 -12.34 8.44 3.70
CA TRP A 375 -13.55 9.07 4.26
C TRP A 375 -14.20 10.07 3.30
N VAL A 376 -13.40 10.91 2.63
CA VAL A 376 -13.91 11.87 1.65
C VAL A 376 -14.56 11.15 0.45
N SER A 377 -13.91 10.11 -0.07
CA SER A 377 -14.43 9.35 -1.22
C SER A 377 -15.74 8.62 -0.90
N GLN A 378 -15.88 8.05 0.30
CA GLN A 378 -17.12 7.40 0.74
C GLN A 378 -18.25 8.43 0.95
N MET A 379 -17.94 9.61 1.46
CA MET A 379 -18.91 10.70 1.58
C MET A 379 -19.41 11.18 0.21
N VAL A 380 -18.50 11.33 -0.75
CA VAL A 380 -18.84 11.64 -2.15
C VAL A 380 -19.67 10.52 -2.80
N LEU A 381 -19.36 9.26 -2.48
CA LEU A 381 -20.13 8.11 -2.96
C LEU A 381 -21.59 8.14 -2.47
N GLU A 382 -21.84 8.52 -1.21
CA GLU A 382 -23.20 8.72 -0.68
C GLU A 382 -23.95 9.85 -1.43
N GLU A 383 -23.26 10.90 -1.89
CA GLU A 383 -23.85 11.94 -2.74
C GLU A 383 -24.18 11.44 -4.15
N ILE A 384 -23.31 10.64 -4.77
CA ILE A 384 -23.52 10.16 -6.14
C ILE A 384 -24.63 9.10 -6.19
N THR A 385 -24.72 8.26 -5.15
CA THR A 385 -25.73 7.19 -5.05
C THR A 385 -27.06 7.66 -4.47
N ASP A 386 -27.19 8.96 -4.14
CA ASP A 386 -28.41 9.58 -3.59
C ASP A 386 -28.88 8.93 -2.27
N VAL A 387 -27.94 8.58 -1.38
CA VAL A 387 -28.26 8.05 -0.04
C VAL A 387 -29.13 9.06 0.73
N PRO A 388 -30.29 8.64 1.28
CA PRO A 388 -31.17 9.52 2.04
C PRO A 388 -30.45 10.17 3.22
N ILE A 389 -30.66 11.47 3.45
CA ILE A 389 -29.96 12.25 4.49
C ILE A 389 -29.99 11.57 5.88
N LYS A 390 -31.12 10.98 6.25
CA LYS A 390 -31.30 10.28 7.54
C LYS A 390 -30.45 9.02 7.69
N ASP A 391 -30.01 8.44 6.58
CA ASP A 391 -29.29 7.18 6.49
C ASP A 391 -27.79 7.39 6.19
N ARG A 392 -27.35 8.64 6.00
CA ARG A 392 -25.96 9.01 5.72
C ARG A 392 -25.05 8.75 6.90
N THR A 393 -23.80 8.45 6.57
CA THR A 393 -22.78 8.07 7.55
C THR A 393 -22.11 9.30 8.16
N ASP A 394 -21.92 9.31 9.47
CA ASP A 394 -21.12 10.35 10.15
C ASP A 394 -19.62 10.02 10.05
N PHE A 395 -19.03 10.38 8.92
CA PHE A 395 -17.60 10.16 8.67
C PHE A 395 -16.68 10.91 9.63
N ILE A 396 -17.14 12.00 10.25
CA ILE A 396 -16.37 12.73 11.25
C ILE A 396 -16.24 11.92 12.54
N ALA A 397 -17.31 11.25 12.97
CA ALA A 397 -17.27 10.35 14.13
C ALA A 397 -16.35 9.14 13.88
N TYR A 398 -16.40 8.55 12.68
CA TYR A 398 -15.50 7.46 12.31
C TYR A 398 -14.04 7.92 12.23
N ALA A 399 -13.76 9.09 11.69
CA ALA A 399 -12.41 9.68 11.68
C ALA A 399 -11.86 9.88 13.10
N LYS A 400 -12.66 10.35 14.04
CA LYS A 400 -12.23 10.47 15.46
C LYS A 400 -11.90 9.11 16.07
N THR A 401 -12.67 8.08 15.71
CA THR A 401 -12.45 6.70 16.19
C THR A 401 -11.14 6.13 15.66
N SER A 402 -10.91 6.21 14.34
CA SER A 402 -9.67 5.74 13.72
C SER A 402 -8.43 6.47 14.24
N ILE A 403 -8.53 7.79 14.47
CA ILE A 403 -7.46 8.60 15.09
C ILE A 403 -7.12 8.09 16.49
N ALA A 404 -8.12 7.83 17.33
CA ALA A 404 -7.89 7.31 18.69
C ALA A 404 -7.20 5.94 18.67
N ILE A 405 -7.61 5.05 17.76
CA ILE A 405 -6.96 3.74 17.58
C ILE A 405 -5.51 3.88 17.12
N ASN A 406 -5.25 4.77 16.17
CA ASN A 406 -3.92 5.06 15.65
C ASN A 406 -3.02 5.64 16.75
N LEU A 407 -3.45 6.69 17.46
CA LEU A 407 -2.64 7.30 18.52
C LEU A 407 -2.34 6.31 19.67
N GLY A 408 -3.24 5.36 19.93
CA GLY A 408 -3.05 4.39 21.01
C GLY A 408 -2.12 3.21 20.71
N TRP A 409 -1.63 3.01 19.48
CA TRP A 409 -0.84 1.80 19.18
C TRP A 409 0.47 1.74 19.97
N TYR A 410 1.19 2.85 20.09
CA TYR A 410 2.49 2.89 20.75
C TYR A 410 2.37 2.47 22.22
N ASP A 411 1.42 3.05 22.95
CA ASP A 411 1.20 2.73 24.36
C ASP A 411 0.80 1.26 24.54
N ARG A 412 -0.03 0.71 23.65
CA ARG A 412 -0.39 -0.72 23.68
C ARG A 412 0.84 -1.62 23.52
N ILE A 413 1.72 -1.32 22.57
CA ILE A 413 2.94 -2.10 22.34
C ILE A 413 3.92 -1.95 23.51
N ALA A 414 4.14 -0.72 23.98
CA ALA A 414 5.02 -0.44 25.11
C ALA A 414 4.55 -1.18 26.38
N GLN A 415 3.25 -1.18 26.66
CA GLN A 415 2.67 -1.94 27.77
C GLN A 415 2.81 -3.46 27.57
N GLY A 416 2.55 -3.97 26.36
CA GLY A 416 2.70 -5.38 26.04
C GLY A 416 4.14 -5.88 26.22
N LEU A 417 5.14 -5.06 25.88
CA LEU A 417 6.55 -5.34 26.16
C LEU A 417 6.80 -5.38 27.67
N VAL A 418 6.33 -4.41 28.45
CA VAL A 418 6.53 -4.41 29.91
C VAL A 418 5.89 -5.63 30.59
N GLN A 419 4.68 -6.02 30.18
CA GLN A 419 3.95 -7.16 30.76
C GLN A 419 4.61 -8.50 30.46
N GLY A 420 5.24 -8.64 29.28
CA GLY A 420 5.90 -9.88 28.86
C GLY A 420 7.31 -10.08 29.39
N GLN A 421 7.77 -9.27 30.34
CA GLN A 421 9.14 -9.32 30.85
C GLN A 421 9.24 -10.26 32.06
N SER A 422 10.05 -11.31 31.97
CA SER A 422 10.13 -12.44 32.92
C SER A 422 11.02 -12.20 34.17
N HIS A 423 11.26 -10.93 34.54
CA HIS A 423 12.22 -10.43 35.54
C HIS A 423 13.59 -10.06 34.98
N ALA A 424 14.04 -8.83 35.29
CA ALA A 424 15.23 -8.19 34.77
C ALA A 424 16.53 -8.93 35.10
N THR A 425 16.93 -9.85 34.23
CA THR A 425 18.30 -10.36 34.16
C THR A 425 19.20 -9.34 33.46
N LYS A 426 20.52 -9.52 33.50
CA LYS A 426 21.45 -8.75 32.67
C LYS A 426 21.74 -9.55 31.39
N PRO A 427 22.23 -8.90 30.31
CA PRO A 427 22.79 -9.63 29.18
C PRO A 427 23.77 -10.70 29.64
N HIS A 428 23.71 -11.91 29.08
CA HIS A 428 24.58 -13.01 29.49
C HIS A 428 26.04 -12.77 29.09
N LYS A 429 26.29 -11.89 28.11
CA LYS A 429 27.61 -11.52 27.60
C LYS A 429 27.86 -10.01 27.73
N PRO A 430 29.12 -9.56 27.67
CA PRO A 430 29.45 -8.14 27.45
C PRO A 430 28.82 -7.64 26.13
N LEU A 431 28.47 -6.36 26.06
CA LEU A 431 27.79 -5.78 24.88
C LEU A 431 28.60 -5.95 23.59
N GLU A 432 29.93 -5.99 23.71
CA GLU A 432 30.86 -6.20 22.60
C GLU A 432 30.66 -7.57 21.92
N ALA A 433 30.18 -8.58 22.64
CA ALA A 433 29.96 -9.93 22.08
C ALA A 433 28.81 -9.98 21.06
N TYR A 434 27.86 -9.02 21.14
CA TYR A 434 26.70 -8.91 20.24
C TYR A 434 27.01 -8.09 18.97
N VAL A 435 28.18 -7.44 18.88
CA VAL A 435 28.56 -6.60 17.74
C VAL A 435 28.92 -7.46 16.53
N GLY A 436 28.26 -7.21 15.40
CA GLY A 436 28.49 -7.93 14.16
C GLY A 436 27.47 -7.60 13.09
N GLU A 437 27.72 -8.09 11.88
CA GLU A 437 26.72 -8.14 10.81
C GLU A 437 26.02 -9.49 10.87
N TYR A 438 24.69 -9.48 10.85
CA TYR A 438 23.86 -10.68 10.81
C TYR A 438 23.02 -10.63 9.55
N VAL A 439 23.08 -11.67 8.73
CA VAL A 439 22.42 -11.73 7.42
C VAL A 439 21.37 -12.83 7.43
N ASP A 440 20.25 -12.58 6.77
CA ASP A 440 19.20 -13.59 6.58
C ASP A 440 19.66 -14.76 5.71
N GLU A 441 18.89 -15.84 5.69
CA GLU A 441 19.18 -17.03 4.89
C GLU A 441 19.30 -16.70 3.39
N SER A 442 18.49 -15.75 2.90
CA SER A 442 18.56 -15.33 1.50
C SER A 442 19.85 -14.59 1.17
N ARG A 443 20.63 -14.14 2.17
CA ARG A 443 21.84 -13.32 2.06
C ARG A 443 21.57 -11.97 1.38
N VAL A 444 20.39 -11.41 1.59
CA VAL A 444 19.94 -10.14 0.97
C VAL A 444 19.77 -9.05 2.02
N PHE A 445 19.20 -9.38 3.17
CA PHE A 445 18.93 -8.40 4.23
C PHE A 445 19.89 -8.64 5.39
N SER A 446 20.69 -7.62 5.71
CA SER A 446 21.55 -7.63 6.88
C SER A 446 21.11 -6.63 7.95
N VAL A 447 21.38 -6.98 9.20
CA VAL A 447 21.29 -6.09 10.35
C VAL A 447 22.67 -5.93 10.96
N MET A 448 23.14 -4.68 11.04
CA MET A 448 24.45 -4.36 11.58
C MET A 448 24.32 -3.89 13.01
N VAL A 449 24.88 -4.65 13.95
CA VAL A 449 24.88 -4.34 15.38
C VAL A 449 26.19 -3.69 15.76
N THR A 450 26.12 -2.54 16.42
CA THR A 450 27.28 -1.76 16.87
C THR A 450 27.11 -1.35 18.33
N VAL A 451 28.23 -1.09 19.01
CA VAL A 451 28.23 -0.56 20.39
C VAL A 451 28.86 0.83 20.40
N LYS A 452 28.20 1.79 21.06
CA LYS A 452 28.73 3.15 21.24
C LYS A 452 28.41 3.65 22.64
N LYS A 453 29.45 3.97 23.42
CA LYS A 453 29.34 4.46 24.80
C LYS A 453 28.47 3.55 25.69
N GLY A 454 28.66 2.23 25.60
CA GLY A 454 27.92 1.24 26.39
C GLY A 454 26.46 1.05 25.99
N VAL A 455 26.08 1.45 24.78
CA VAL A 455 24.73 1.27 24.24
C VAL A 455 24.83 0.54 22.90
N LEU A 456 24.02 -0.50 22.74
CA LEU A 456 23.87 -1.21 21.48
C LEU A 456 22.94 -0.46 20.53
N PHE A 457 23.30 -0.49 19.26
CA PHE A 457 22.49 -0.02 18.15
C PHE A 457 22.44 -1.11 17.10
N TRP A 458 21.32 -1.22 16.40
CA TRP A 458 21.25 -2.00 15.16
C TRP A 458 20.81 -1.12 14.01
N ALA A 459 21.26 -1.43 12.80
CA ALA A 459 20.93 -0.69 11.59
C ALA A 459 20.58 -1.66 10.47
N PHE A 460 19.45 -1.43 9.80
CA PHE A 460 19.07 -2.21 8.62
C PHE A 460 20.00 -1.87 7.45
N GLN A 461 20.57 -2.89 6.81
CA GLN A 461 21.59 -2.77 5.76
C GLN A 461 22.79 -1.90 6.16
N GLY A 462 23.07 -1.77 7.47
CA GLY A 462 24.13 -0.90 7.98
C GLY A 462 23.90 0.60 7.79
N LEU A 463 22.71 1.03 7.34
CA LEU A 463 22.42 2.42 7.02
C LEU A 463 22.22 3.27 8.28
N ASP A 464 22.86 4.43 8.33
CA ASP A 464 22.71 5.39 9.44
C ASP A 464 21.25 5.88 9.59
N SER A 465 20.53 6.06 8.48
CA SER A 465 19.11 6.41 8.42
C SER A 465 18.19 5.30 8.94
N GLU A 466 18.69 4.07 9.06
CA GLU A 466 17.99 2.90 9.60
C GLU A 466 18.53 2.47 10.96
N ARG A 467 19.26 3.33 11.66
CA ARG A 467 19.79 3.00 12.98
C ARG A 467 18.71 3.14 14.06
N TYR A 468 18.65 2.17 14.97
CA TYR A 468 17.81 2.20 16.17
C TYR A 468 18.63 1.82 17.39
N LYS A 469 18.33 2.47 18.52
CA LYS A 469 18.89 2.10 19.82
C LYS A 469 18.27 0.79 20.28
N LEU A 470 19.11 -0.15 20.71
CA LEU A 470 18.68 -1.36 21.39
C LEU A 470 18.58 -1.10 22.90
N THR A 471 17.45 -1.45 23.49
CA THR A 471 17.18 -1.38 24.92
C THR A 471 17.05 -2.79 25.46
N HIS A 472 17.88 -3.15 26.43
CA HIS A 472 17.85 -4.48 27.04
C HIS A 472 16.46 -4.82 27.58
N TYR A 473 16.01 -6.04 27.29
CA TYR A 473 14.70 -6.54 27.67
C TYR A 473 14.83 -7.65 28.72
N ASP A 474 15.34 -8.81 28.35
CA ASP A 474 15.51 -9.96 29.24
C ASP A 474 16.54 -10.93 28.64
N GLY A 475 17.56 -11.31 29.42
CA GLY A 475 18.68 -12.13 28.98
C GLY A 475 19.36 -11.52 27.75
N ASP A 476 19.39 -12.28 26.66
CA ASP A 476 19.95 -11.84 25.38
C ASP A 476 18.90 -11.23 24.43
N THR A 477 17.74 -10.85 24.97
CA THR A 477 16.68 -10.16 24.22
C THR A 477 16.79 -8.65 24.39
N PHE A 478 16.62 -7.93 23.28
CA PHE A 478 16.58 -6.47 23.23
C PHE A 478 15.34 -5.99 22.49
N THR A 479 14.90 -4.77 22.82
CA THR A 479 13.85 -4.05 22.07
C THR A 479 14.43 -2.87 21.33
N TRP A 480 13.76 -2.45 20.26
CA TRP A 480 14.17 -1.30 19.45
C TRP A 480 13.03 -0.29 19.20
N LEU A 481 11.91 -0.46 19.91
CA LEU A 481 10.76 0.44 19.86
C LEU A 481 11.15 1.90 20.09
N GLN A 482 10.62 2.80 19.27
CA GLN A 482 10.79 4.24 19.39
C GLN A 482 9.43 4.92 19.59
N PRO A 483 9.36 6.07 20.27
CA PRO A 483 8.14 6.87 20.34
C PRO A 483 7.56 7.16 18.95
N ARG A 484 6.23 7.13 18.83
CA ARG A 484 5.51 7.34 17.57
C ARG A 484 6.00 8.56 16.79
N ASN A 485 6.07 9.73 17.43
CA ASN A 485 6.60 10.95 16.80
C ASN A 485 8.02 10.81 16.25
N GLY A 486 8.89 10.02 16.88
CA GLY A 486 10.24 9.75 16.36
C GLY A 486 10.20 8.93 15.06
N LEU A 487 9.32 7.93 15.01
CA LEU A 487 9.11 7.10 13.81
C LEU A 487 8.44 7.90 12.68
N SER A 488 7.41 8.69 13.00
CA SER A 488 6.72 9.56 12.04
C SER A 488 7.66 10.57 11.39
N ARG A 489 8.54 11.21 12.18
CA ARG A 489 9.56 12.16 11.67
C ARG A 489 10.54 11.53 10.69
N ARG A 490 10.84 10.25 10.89
CA ARG A 490 11.71 9.46 10.02
C ARG A 490 10.99 8.89 8.82
N GLY A 491 9.68 9.12 8.65
CA GLY A 491 8.95 8.53 7.53
C GLY A 491 8.78 7.01 7.62
N ARG A 492 9.01 6.39 8.80
CA ARG A 492 8.88 4.94 8.96
C ARG A 492 7.41 4.54 8.86
N TRP A 493 7.15 3.51 8.07
CA TRP A 493 5.85 2.85 8.06
C TRP A 493 5.63 2.11 9.39
N VAL A 494 4.56 2.46 10.10
CA VAL A 494 4.21 1.82 11.38
C VAL A 494 2.72 1.49 11.43
N LEU A 495 2.24 0.76 10.42
CA LEU A 495 0.81 0.54 10.17
C LEU A 495 0.57 -0.86 9.60
N GLY A 496 0.67 -1.88 10.44
CA GLY A 496 0.30 -3.25 10.09
C GLY A 496 0.93 -4.29 11.01
N ASN A 497 1.85 -5.06 10.44
CA ASN A 497 2.56 -6.18 11.05
C ASN A 497 3.52 -5.74 12.17
N ASP A 498 3.73 -4.44 12.32
CA ASP A 498 4.45 -3.81 13.42
C ASP A 498 3.60 -3.61 14.69
N ASN A 499 2.30 -3.89 14.67
CA ASN A 499 1.42 -3.79 15.83
C ASN A 499 1.43 -5.04 16.74
N ASP A 500 2.56 -5.72 16.83
CA ASP A 500 2.78 -6.85 17.74
C ASP A 500 4.08 -6.63 18.54
N PRO A 501 4.09 -6.79 19.88
CA PRO A 501 5.30 -6.66 20.69
C PRO A 501 6.48 -7.53 20.22
N SER A 502 6.22 -8.70 19.63
CA SER A 502 7.27 -9.58 19.09
C SER A 502 8.03 -8.99 17.91
N PHE A 503 7.42 -8.12 17.10
CA PHE A 503 8.11 -7.39 16.03
C PHE A 503 9.21 -6.46 16.56
N TRP A 504 8.97 -5.89 17.74
CA TRP A 504 9.87 -4.93 18.40
C TRP A 504 10.92 -5.59 19.28
N LYS A 505 10.98 -6.93 19.31
CA LYS A 505 11.98 -7.72 20.03
C LYS A 505 12.93 -8.41 19.06
N ILE A 506 14.18 -8.50 19.49
CA ILE A 506 15.20 -9.35 18.88
C ILE A 506 15.86 -10.17 19.97
N GLU A 507 16.18 -11.42 19.64
CA GLU A 507 16.85 -12.35 20.55
C GLU A 507 18.19 -12.75 19.96
N PHE A 508 19.26 -12.52 20.71
CA PHE A 508 20.60 -12.94 20.33
C PHE A 508 20.87 -14.37 20.81
N GLY A 509 21.50 -15.17 19.97
CA GLY A 509 21.80 -16.58 20.27
C GLY A 509 23.00 -17.14 19.52
N GLY A 510 23.15 -18.46 19.57
CA GLY A 510 24.21 -19.21 18.89
C GLY A 510 25.61 -18.79 19.36
N PHE A 511 26.06 -19.27 20.52
CA PHE A 511 27.38 -18.91 21.03
C PHE A 511 28.46 -19.78 20.37
N ASP A 512 29.50 -19.18 19.79
CA ASP A 512 30.70 -19.92 19.39
C ASP A 512 31.58 -20.31 20.59
N GLU A 513 32.62 -21.11 20.33
CA GLU A 513 33.61 -21.54 21.30
C GLU A 513 34.37 -20.35 21.96
N HIS A 514 34.33 -19.17 21.35
CA HIS A 514 34.91 -17.92 21.84
C HIS A 514 33.91 -17.07 22.63
N GLY A 515 32.65 -17.49 22.73
CA GLY A 515 31.58 -16.81 23.44
C GLY A 515 30.94 -15.65 22.66
N SER A 516 31.23 -15.50 21.36
CA SER A 516 30.58 -14.54 20.47
C SER A 516 29.19 -15.02 20.08
N VAL A 517 28.28 -14.07 19.89
CA VAL A 517 26.90 -14.33 19.48
C VAL A 517 26.83 -14.43 17.96
N ASN A 518 26.41 -15.58 17.42
CA ASN A 518 26.39 -15.83 15.97
C ASN A 518 25.02 -15.66 15.33
N THR A 519 23.93 -15.60 16.11
CA THR A 519 22.58 -15.45 15.55
C THR A 519 21.80 -14.32 16.19
N VAL A 520 20.88 -13.76 15.40
CA VAL A 520 19.78 -12.89 15.82
C VAL A 520 18.49 -13.52 15.34
N LEU A 521 17.54 -13.77 16.23
CA LEU A 521 16.18 -14.13 15.88
C LEU A 521 15.32 -12.87 15.88
N TRP A 522 14.62 -12.62 14.79
CA TRP A 522 13.69 -11.51 14.67
C TRP A 522 12.43 -11.91 13.92
N ARG A 523 11.27 -11.66 14.55
CA ARG A 523 9.98 -11.80 13.90
C ARG A 523 9.64 -10.52 13.15
N HIS A 524 10.15 -10.37 11.93
CA HIS A 524 9.91 -9.18 11.10
C HIS A 524 8.47 -9.08 10.56
N ASP A 525 7.67 -10.13 10.72
CA ASP A 525 6.25 -10.19 10.34
C ASP A 525 5.52 -11.12 11.33
N PRO A 526 4.43 -10.69 12.00
CA PRO A 526 3.67 -11.51 12.93
C PRO A 526 3.03 -12.74 12.30
N SER A 527 2.84 -12.76 10.97
CA SER A 527 2.34 -13.94 10.27
C SER A 527 3.41 -15.02 10.07
N LEU A 528 4.67 -14.74 10.45
CA LEU A 528 5.81 -15.63 10.29
C LEU A 528 6.38 -16.06 11.64
N ASP A 529 7.02 -17.22 11.65
CA ASP A 529 7.92 -17.60 12.72
C ASP A 529 9.14 -16.65 12.76
N PRO A 530 9.80 -16.50 13.93
CA PRO A 530 11.02 -15.71 14.01
C PRO A 530 12.08 -16.19 13.00
N VAL A 531 12.60 -15.25 12.21
CA VAL A 531 13.63 -15.53 11.21
C VAL A 531 15.01 -15.44 11.84
N VAL A 532 15.88 -16.38 11.48
CA VAL A 532 17.27 -16.44 11.94
C VAL A 532 18.17 -15.65 11.00
N TYR A 533 18.89 -14.68 11.55
CA TYR A 533 19.96 -13.95 10.90
C TYR A 533 21.28 -14.43 11.49
N SER A 534 22.23 -14.82 10.65
CA SER A 534 23.50 -15.42 11.07
C SER A 534 24.70 -14.60 10.61
N ARG A 535 25.81 -14.68 11.35
CA ARG A 535 27.08 -14.06 10.96
C ARG A 535 27.71 -14.69 9.70
#